data_AF-A0A944ACS6-F1
#
_entry.id   AF-A0A944ACS6-F1
#
_cell.length_a   1.000
_cell.length_b   1.000
_cell.length_c   1.000
_cell.angle_alpha   90.00
_cell.angle_beta   90.00
_cell.angle_gamma   90.00
#
_symmetry.space_group_name_H-M   'P 1'
#
loop_
_entity.id
_entity.type
_entity.pdbx_description
1 polymer ?
#
loop_
_entity_poly.entity_id
_entity_poly.type
_entity_poly.pdbx_seq_one_letter_code
_entity_poly.pdbx_strand_id
1 'polypeptide(L)'
;MIPSLSGTPQEVEGFRTDVRIVNTSLLGTDWHIDQMKYAVNESAPLPLTVGQSQYLYGTNEWIPINDTRNQPVLLSDVMTVFKHPDAKLTYQNGLKTDYIMSRQLVVPVNKENAIKSGIVSPKFADAVPEYIVLQIPEDKDHITKPELFMLDLLSNYQWDRPLNMLNMGGDLDIGIKEYLMSEGVSSKFVPFKNNISSLDVGLADTDRLYELMTEKFSWDALARDDYFIDYQNLYTFLGVMSQRGLFTSMAHAFEKVGEMDRAVEMLDKCQEVMKNYPLETVCLGFSSNDYIVVEMVSMYYRLGQPEKARNLAVNLFNSLLESARFYLEFYEFAQDEFELCGQYIYFLQDEVRNGGDADLAKKIGNSFEALIDIATGGAAASDGSES
;
A
#
# COMPACT_ATOMS: atom_id res chain seq x y z
N MET A 1 -16.23 31.33 -13.34
CA MET A 1 -14.91 31.29 -14.01
C MET A 1 -14.24 30.06 -13.46
N ILE A 2 -14.25 28.96 -14.22
CA ILE A 2 -13.69 27.66 -13.82
C ILE A 2 -12.34 27.55 -14.52
N PRO A 3 -11.21 27.50 -13.81
CA PRO A 3 -9.99 26.98 -14.36
C PRO A 3 -9.82 25.54 -13.86
N SER A 4 -10.27 24.59 -14.67
CA SER A 4 -9.68 23.25 -14.68
C SER A 4 -8.33 23.36 -15.40
N LEU A 5 -7.23 23.24 -14.66
CA LEU A 5 -5.91 22.99 -15.21
C LEU A 5 -5.37 21.74 -14.53
N SER A 6 -5.15 20.71 -15.34
CA SER A 6 -4.21 19.61 -15.16
C SER A 6 -3.35 19.64 -13.88
N GLY A 7 -3.51 18.62 -13.05
CA GLY A 7 -2.65 18.35 -11.90
C GLY A 7 -3.50 17.93 -10.71
N THR A 8 -3.22 16.77 -10.13
CA THR A 8 -3.82 16.34 -8.87
C THR A 8 -3.78 17.50 -7.84
N PRO A 9 -4.84 17.74 -7.07
CA PRO A 9 -4.80 18.72 -5.99
C PRO A 9 -3.63 18.38 -5.04
N GLN A 10 -2.61 19.24 -4.99
CA GLN A 10 -1.54 19.18 -3.97
C GLN A 10 -1.96 19.90 -2.68
N GLU A 11 -3.24 20.23 -2.58
CA GLU A 11 -3.91 20.87 -1.45
C GLU A 11 -5.28 20.22 -1.28
N VAL A 12 -5.89 20.40 -0.12
CA VAL A 12 -7.26 19.93 0.12
C VAL A 12 -8.21 21.12 -0.04
N GLU A 13 -9.08 21.07 -1.03
CA GLU A 13 -10.08 22.12 -1.28
C GLU A 13 -11.39 21.80 -0.55
N GLY A 14 -11.85 22.71 0.31
CA GLY A 14 -13.17 22.63 0.96
C GLY A 14 -13.36 21.50 1.99
N PHE A 15 -12.36 20.64 2.18
CA PHE A 15 -12.35 19.55 3.14
C PHE A 15 -10.98 19.48 3.81
N ARG A 16 -10.88 19.20 5.12
CA ARG A 16 -9.60 18.99 5.84
C ARG A 16 -8.47 19.97 5.44
N THR A 17 -8.78 21.26 5.40
CA THR A 17 -7.86 22.37 5.06
C THR A 17 -6.70 22.53 6.05
N ASP A 18 -6.76 21.82 7.18
CA ASP A 18 -5.70 21.66 8.19
C ASP A 18 -4.57 20.68 7.76
N VAL A 19 -4.82 19.83 6.76
CA VAL A 19 -3.87 18.81 6.30
C VAL A 19 -2.80 19.41 5.38
N ARG A 20 -1.55 18.96 5.55
CA ARG A 20 -0.47 19.24 4.60
C ARG A 20 -0.25 18.03 3.70
N ILE A 21 -0.48 18.17 2.40
CA ILE A 21 -0.07 17.16 1.42
C ILE A 21 1.37 17.44 1.03
N VAL A 22 2.20 16.39 1.06
CA VAL A 22 3.60 16.43 0.60
C VAL A 22 3.76 15.37 -0.46
N ASN A 23 4.19 15.77 -1.66
CA ASN A 23 4.46 14.81 -2.73
C ASN A 23 5.97 14.49 -2.74
N THR A 24 6.33 13.29 -2.30
CA THR A 24 7.71 12.80 -2.23
C THR A 24 8.44 12.88 -3.57
N SER A 25 7.75 12.64 -4.69
CA SER A 25 8.34 12.76 -6.05
C SER A 25 8.74 14.19 -6.42
N LEU A 26 8.10 15.21 -5.82
CA LEU A 26 8.42 16.62 -6.01
C LEU A 26 9.30 17.19 -4.89
N LEU A 27 9.46 16.45 -3.79
CA LEU A 27 10.23 16.85 -2.61
C LEU A 27 11.76 16.87 -2.85
N GLY A 28 12.20 16.60 -4.07
CA GLY A 28 13.56 16.89 -4.56
C GLY A 28 13.74 18.30 -5.14
N THR A 29 12.65 19.05 -5.35
CA THR A 29 12.70 20.39 -5.95
C THR A 29 12.64 21.48 -4.88
N ASP A 30 13.47 22.51 -5.05
CA ASP A 30 13.62 23.63 -4.12
C ASP A 30 12.31 24.39 -3.90
N TRP A 31 11.56 24.68 -4.97
CA TRP A 31 10.28 25.37 -4.88
C TRP A 31 9.23 24.58 -4.10
N HIS A 32 9.20 23.24 -4.19
CA HIS A 32 8.23 22.43 -3.44
C HIS A 32 8.61 22.38 -1.95
N ILE A 33 9.91 22.25 -1.64
CA ILE A 33 10.42 22.35 -0.27
C ILE A 33 10.08 23.73 0.34
N ASP A 34 10.27 24.81 -0.42
CA ASP A 34 9.95 26.16 0.03
C ASP A 34 8.45 26.31 0.31
N GLN A 35 7.57 25.76 -0.53
CA GLN A 35 6.12 25.78 -0.31
C GLN A 35 5.73 25.15 1.03
N MET A 36 6.45 24.10 1.47
CA MET A 36 6.20 23.44 2.75
C MET A 36 6.54 24.31 3.98
N LYS A 37 7.36 25.35 3.80
CA LYS A 37 7.76 26.30 4.85
C LYS A 37 6.77 27.45 5.05
N TYR A 38 5.70 27.51 4.25
CA TYR A 38 4.65 28.51 4.40
C TYR A 38 3.34 27.89 4.87
N ALA A 39 2.55 28.69 5.58
CA ALA A 39 1.17 28.32 5.90
C ALA A 39 0.36 28.27 4.61
N VAL A 40 -0.44 27.23 4.43
CA VAL A 40 -1.33 27.05 3.28
C VAL A 40 -2.67 26.59 3.83
N ASN A 41 -3.74 27.29 3.49
CA ASN A 41 -5.05 27.11 4.10
C ASN A 41 -4.96 27.20 5.64
N GLU A 42 -5.47 26.21 6.36
CA GLU A 42 -5.41 26.13 7.84
C GLU A 42 -4.19 25.32 8.32
N SER A 43 -3.39 24.79 7.38
CA SER A 43 -2.23 23.97 7.64
C SER A 43 -1.02 24.83 8.00
N ALA A 44 -0.59 24.76 9.25
CA ALA A 44 0.63 25.41 9.72
C ALA A 44 1.87 24.97 8.89
N PRO A 45 2.88 25.86 8.75
CA PRO A 45 4.15 25.51 8.12
C PRO A 45 4.79 24.26 8.72
N LEU A 46 5.54 23.52 7.92
CA LEU A 46 6.39 22.45 8.46
C LEU A 46 7.64 23.06 9.13
N PRO A 47 8.02 22.59 10.34
CA PRO A 47 9.12 23.16 11.14
C PRO A 47 10.50 22.72 10.63
N LEU A 48 10.78 23.02 9.36
CA LEU A 48 12.00 22.64 8.67
C LEU A 48 13.11 23.64 8.99
N THR A 49 14.32 23.14 9.19
CA THR A 49 15.46 23.92 9.66
C THR A 49 16.64 23.94 8.69
N VAL A 50 16.67 23.07 7.67
CA VAL A 50 17.66 23.12 6.60
C VAL A 50 17.45 24.41 5.77
N GLY A 51 18.54 25.15 5.55
CA GLY A 51 18.52 26.42 4.81
C GLY A 51 18.48 26.22 3.30
N GLN A 52 17.93 27.22 2.57
CA GLN A 52 17.72 27.15 1.11
C GLN A 52 18.99 26.79 0.34
N SER A 53 20.12 27.39 0.70
CA SER A 53 21.42 27.13 0.08
C SER A 53 21.87 25.66 0.13
N GLN A 54 21.27 24.83 0.98
CA GLN A 54 21.60 23.41 1.12
C GLN A 54 20.63 22.47 0.38
N TYR A 55 19.59 22.99 -0.30
CA TYR A 55 18.69 22.17 -1.12
C TYR A 55 18.32 22.79 -2.48
N LEU A 56 18.91 23.94 -2.83
CA LEU A 56 18.80 24.51 -4.18
C LEU A 56 19.18 23.46 -5.24
N TYR A 57 18.60 23.61 -6.44
CA TYR A 57 18.92 22.76 -7.57
C TYR A 57 20.44 22.63 -7.80
N GLY A 58 20.92 21.39 -7.92
CA GLY A 58 22.35 21.07 -8.09
C GLY A 58 23.15 21.01 -6.79
N THR A 59 22.55 21.28 -5.63
CA THR A 59 23.18 21.15 -4.32
C THR A 59 22.57 19.98 -3.56
N ASN A 60 23.41 19.14 -2.94
CA ASN A 60 22.98 18.00 -2.12
C ASN A 60 21.99 17.05 -2.85
N GLU A 61 22.19 16.86 -4.16
CA GLU A 61 21.44 15.87 -4.95
C GLU A 61 21.81 14.42 -4.55
N TRP A 62 23.00 14.26 -3.97
CA TRP A 62 23.52 13.01 -3.44
C TRP A 62 24.31 13.33 -2.16
N ILE A 63 23.75 12.99 -1.00
CA ILE A 63 24.35 13.33 0.30
C ILE A 63 25.03 12.07 0.86
N PRO A 64 26.36 11.97 0.86
CA PRO A 64 27.05 10.78 1.34
C PRO A 64 26.71 10.47 2.80
N ILE A 65 26.61 9.18 3.10
CA ILE A 65 26.59 8.66 4.47
C ILE A 65 28.02 8.30 4.85
N ASN A 66 28.55 8.97 5.87
CA ASN A 66 29.87 8.68 6.44
C ASN A 66 29.74 8.41 7.94
N ASP A 67 29.25 7.20 8.25
CA ASP A 67 29.15 6.70 9.61
C ASP A 67 30.46 6.01 10.02
N THR A 68 31.25 6.71 10.82
CA THR A 68 32.54 6.20 11.35
C THR A 68 32.41 5.64 12.76
N ARG A 69 31.28 5.85 13.43
CA ARG A 69 31.08 5.49 14.83
C ARG A 69 30.26 4.23 14.99
N ASN A 70 29.37 3.94 14.03
CA ASN A 70 28.42 2.84 14.04
C ASN A 70 27.65 2.74 15.37
N GLN A 71 27.14 3.88 15.83
CA GLN A 71 26.40 4.01 17.09
C GLN A 71 25.14 4.86 16.89
N PRO A 72 24.08 4.63 17.69
CA PRO A 72 22.92 5.51 17.71
C PRO A 72 23.31 6.95 18.04
N VAL A 73 22.87 7.90 17.22
CA VAL A 73 23.06 9.34 17.41
C VAL A 73 21.70 10.04 17.35
N LEU A 74 21.50 11.04 18.21
CA LEU A 74 20.30 11.87 18.18
C LEU A 74 20.15 12.54 16.82
N LEU A 75 18.97 12.40 16.20
CA LEU A 75 18.73 12.93 14.86
C LEU A 75 18.95 14.46 14.80
N SER A 76 18.59 15.20 15.85
CA SER A 76 18.88 16.64 15.93
C SER A 76 20.36 16.97 15.88
N ASP A 77 21.22 16.11 16.43
CA ASP A 77 22.68 16.31 16.40
C ASP A 77 23.23 15.98 15.00
N VAL A 78 22.73 14.92 14.37
CA VAL A 78 23.04 14.59 12.97
C VAL A 78 22.70 15.75 12.05
N MET A 79 21.51 16.35 12.20
CA MET A 79 21.08 17.50 11.41
C MET A 79 21.88 18.77 11.75
N THR A 80 22.28 18.95 13.01
CA THR A 80 23.19 20.04 13.41
C THR A 80 24.52 19.94 12.68
N VAL A 81 25.11 18.73 12.59
CA VAL A 81 26.37 18.51 11.87
C VAL A 81 26.20 18.70 10.36
N PHE A 82 25.14 18.16 9.76
CA PHE A 82 24.84 18.36 8.34
C PHE A 82 24.76 19.86 7.97
N LYS A 83 24.13 20.67 8.80
CA LYS A 83 23.99 22.13 8.58
C LYS A 83 25.27 22.94 8.90
N HIS A 84 26.24 22.36 9.61
CA HIS A 84 27.40 23.11 10.09
C HIS A 84 28.36 23.46 8.94
N PRO A 85 28.73 24.73 8.70
CA PRO A 85 29.51 25.14 7.53
C PRO A 85 30.87 24.45 7.41
N ASP A 86 31.52 24.16 8.54
CA ASP A 86 32.85 23.53 8.56
C ASP A 86 32.83 22.00 8.62
N ALA A 87 31.69 21.38 8.97
CA ALA A 87 31.59 19.93 9.07
C ALA A 87 31.29 19.34 7.69
N LYS A 88 32.35 19.16 6.90
CA LYS A 88 32.26 18.72 5.50
C LYS A 88 33.21 17.56 5.24
N LEU A 89 32.79 16.62 4.42
CA LEU A 89 33.72 15.65 3.85
C LEU A 89 34.57 16.36 2.80
N THR A 90 35.89 16.19 2.87
CA THR A 90 36.83 16.75 1.90
C THR A 90 37.35 15.62 1.02
N TYR A 91 37.03 15.67 -0.26
CA TYR A 91 37.55 14.73 -1.25
C TYR A 91 38.99 15.07 -1.66
N GLN A 92 39.67 14.13 -2.31
CA GLN A 92 41.06 14.30 -2.76
C GLN A 92 41.25 15.50 -3.71
N ASN A 93 40.23 15.85 -4.48
CA ASN A 93 40.22 17.02 -5.37
C ASN A 93 39.93 18.36 -4.65
N GLY A 94 39.81 18.34 -3.32
CA GLY A 94 39.50 19.51 -2.49
C GLY A 94 38.01 19.88 -2.43
N LEU A 95 37.13 19.15 -3.14
CA LEU A 95 35.68 19.34 -3.05
C LEU A 95 35.20 19.05 -1.62
N LYS A 96 34.39 19.95 -1.08
CA LYS A 96 33.74 19.80 0.22
C LYS A 96 32.25 19.54 0.05
N THR A 97 31.72 18.54 0.73
CA THR A 97 30.28 18.22 0.68
C THR A 97 29.69 18.05 2.07
N ASP A 98 28.40 18.36 2.20
CA ASP A 98 27.58 17.95 3.33
C ASP A 98 27.48 16.42 3.38
N TYR A 99 27.24 15.87 4.56
CA TYR A 99 27.15 14.42 4.76
C TYR A 99 26.28 14.08 5.97
N ILE A 100 25.82 12.83 6.01
CA ILE A 100 25.12 12.25 7.17
C ILE A 100 26.12 11.42 7.98
N MET A 101 26.25 11.74 9.26
CA MET A 101 27.32 11.21 10.12
C MET A 101 26.99 9.91 10.87
N SER A 102 25.75 9.40 10.76
CA SER A 102 25.30 8.15 11.39
C SER A 102 24.17 7.50 10.59
N ARG A 103 24.11 6.16 10.59
CA ARG A 103 22.98 5.38 10.05
C ARG A 103 21.90 5.09 11.09
N GLN A 104 22.23 5.20 12.37
CA GLN A 104 21.35 4.88 13.49
C GLN A 104 20.82 6.18 14.10
N LEU A 105 19.62 6.58 13.70
CA LEU A 105 19.07 7.90 14.00
C LEU A 105 18.03 7.81 15.12
N VAL A 106 18.36 8.35 16.29
CA VAL A 106 17.47 8.35 17.46
C VAL A 106 16.48 9.50 17.35
N VAL A 107 15.19 9.20 17.43
CA VAL A 107 14.09 10.17 17.46
C VAL A 107 13.36 10.04 18.80
N PRO A 108 13.46 11.02 19.71
CA PRO A 108 12.73 11.02 20.97
C PRO A 108 11.21 10.98 20.76
N VAL A 109 10.50 10.32 21.66
CA VAL A 109 9.05 10.19 21.62
C VAL A 109 8.41 10.99 22.74
N ASN A 110 7.61 11.99 22.37
CA ASN A 110 6.77 12.70 23.33
C ASN A 110 5.45 11.93 23.49
N LYS A 111 5.40 11.04 24.50
CA LYS A 111 4.25 10.18 24.77
C LYS A 111 2.95 10.95 25.00
N GLU A 112 3.01 12.07 25.73
CA GLU A 112 1.82 12.89 26.01
C GLU A 112 1.24 13.46 24.73
N ASN A 113 2.07 14.06 23.89
CA ASN A 113 1.65 14.60 22.60
C ASN A 113 1.16 13.51 21.66
N ALA A 114 1.85 12.36 21.58
CA ALA A 114 1.49 11.25 20.71
C ALA A 114 0.07 10.72 21.00
N ILE A 115 -0.32 10.68 22.28
CA ILE A 115 -1.68 10.28 22.69
C ILE A 115 -2.67 11.42 22.42
N LYS A 116 -2.33 12.65 22.81
CA LYS A 116 -3.20 13.83 22.67
C LYS A 116 -3.53 14.14 21.20
N SER A 117 -2.60 13.92 20.29
CA SER A 117 -2.75 14.17 18.86
C SER A 117 -3.41 13.02 18.09
N GLY A 118 -3.73 11.90 18.77
CA GLY A 118 -4.34 10.72 18.14
C GLY A 118 -3.38 9.91 17.26
N ILE A 119 -2.06 10.08 17.43
CA ILE A 119 -1.06 9.22 16.80
C ILE A 119 -1.09 7.84 17.44
N VAL A 120 -1.17 7.81 18.77
CA VAL A 120 -1.25 6.60 19.58
C VAL A 120 -2.59 6.55 20.29
N SER A 121 -3.35 5.49 20.04
CA SER A 121 -4.57 5.24 20.79
C SER A 121 -4.28 4.91 22.26
N PRO A 122 -5.13 5.31 23.22
CA PRO A 122 -4.91 5.03 24.64
C PRO A 122 -4.61 3.56 24.97
N LYS A 123 -5.14 2.60 24.20
CA LYS A 123 -4.89 1.16 24.39
C LYS A 123 -3.44 0.74 24.16
N PHE A 124 -2.66 1.54 23.44
CA PHE A 124 -1.24 1.30 23.19
C PHE A 124 -0.33 2.19 24.04
N ALA A 125 -0.88 2.99 24.96
CA ALA A 125 -0.11 3.98 25.74
C ALA A 125 1.07 3.34 26.49
N ASP A 126 0.88 2.15 27.07
CA ASP A 126 1.93 1.47 27.85
C ASP A 126 3.08 0.93 27.00
N ALA A 127 2.85 0.73 25.70
CA ALA A 127 3.88 0.25 24.78
C ALA A 127 4.73 1.38 24.18
N VAL A 128 4.42 2.66 24.47
CA VAL A 128 5.12 3.81 23.87
C VAL A 128 6.54 3.90 24.44
N PRO A 129 7.60 3.73 23.62
CA PRO A 129 8.98 3.85 24.07
C PRO A 129 9.35 5.32 24.31
N GLU A 130 10.47 5.56 25.00
CA GLU A 130 11.02 6.92 25.18
C GLU A 130 11.60 7.50 23.87
N TYR A 131 12.06 6.63 22.97
CA TYR A 131 12.59 6.99 21.66
C TYR A 131 12.45 5.83 20.67
N ILE A 132 12.52 6.13 19.39
CA ILE A 132 12.69 5.15 18.32
C ILE A 132 14.06 5.30 17.66
N VAL A 133 14.50 4.27 16.94
CA VAL A 133 15.74 4.30 16.16
C VAL A 133 15.39 4.01 14.70
N LEU A 134 15.53 5.01 13.86
CA LEU A 134 15.45 4.84 12.41
C LEU A 134 16.80 4.30 11.93
N GLN A 135 16.76 3.15 11.27
CA GLN A 135 17.95 2.49 10.72
C GLN A 135 18.00 2.73 9.21
N ILE A 136 18.99 3.51 8.76
CA ILE A 136 19.29 3.59 7.33
C ILE A 136 19.94 2.25 6.90
N PRO A 137 19.50 1.62 5.80
CA PRO A 137 20.06 0.35 5.34
C PRO A 137 21.59 0.38 5.14
N GLU A 138 22.25 -0.76 5.35
CA GLU A 138 23.71 -0.85 5.27
C GLU A 138 24.24 -0.69 3.84
N ASP A 139 23.48 -1.18 2.86
CA ASP A 139 23.77 -1.11 1.43
C ASP A 139 23.49 0.27 0.83
N LYS A 140 22.84 1.16 1.60
CA LYS A 140 22.64 2.56 1.22
C LYS A 140 23.86 3.41 1.56
N ASP A 141 24.34 4.15 0.58
CA ASP A 141 25.54 4.99 0.66
C ASP A 141 25.25 6.50 0.65
N HIS A 142 24.01 6.90 0.37
CA HIS A 142 23.60 8.30 0.33
C HIS A 142 22.16 8.54 0.77
N ILE A 143 21.88 9.80 1.10
CA ILE A 143 20.56 10.34 1.37
C ILE A 143 20.13 11.24 0.20
N THR A 144 18.88 11.07 -0.22
CA THR A 144 18.23 11.91 -1.22
C THR A 144 17.58 13.14 -0.57
N LYS A 145 17.20 14.15 -1.36
CA LYS A 145 16.52 15.34 -0.83
C LYS A 145 15.19 15.05 -0.12
N PRO A 146 14.28 14.20 -0.64
CA PRO A 146 13.06 13.82 0.10
C PRO A 146 13.37 13.22 1.47
N GLU A 147 14.41 12.39 1.55
CA GLU A 147 14.85 11.76 2.79
C GLU A 147 15.49 12.78 3.75
N LEU A 148 16.34 13.69 3.24
CA LEU A 148 16.90 14.79 4.04
C LEU A 148 15.79 15.63 4.66
N PHE A 149 14.76 15.96 3.88
CA PHE A 149 13.61 16.71 4.36
C PHE A 149 12.87 15.96 5.48
N MET A 150 12.67 14.65 5.31
CA MET A 150 12.03 13.84 6.34
C MET A 150 12.88 13.76 7.61
N LEU A 151 14.20 13.63 7.48
CA LEU A 151 15.14 13.66 8.60
C LEU A 151 15.11 15.02 9.33
N ASP A 152 15.09 16.13 8.58
CA ASP A 152 14.99 17.48 9.15
C ASP A 152 13.66 17.68 9.90
N LEU A 153 12.54 17.26 9.30
CA LEU A 153 11.22 17.31 9.92
C LEU A 153 11.19 16.50 11.22
N LEU A 154 11.70 15.27 11.21
CA LEU A 154 11.72 14.39 12.37
C LEU A 154 12.72 14.82 13.45
N SER A 155 13.75 15.60 13.11
CA SER A 155 14.80 16.00 14.04
C SER A 155 14.30 16.79 15.25
N ASN A 156 13.16 17.49 15.11
CA ASN A 156 12.51 18.24 16.19
C ASN A 156 11.03 17.86 16.39
N TYR A 157 10.60 16.73 15.82
CA TYR A 157 9.20 16.33 15.82
C TYR A 157 8.69 16.00 17.22
N GLN A 158 7.67 16.72 17.67
CA GLN A 158 7.12 16.62 19.01
C GLN A 158 5.93 15.67 19.12
N TRP A 159 5.67 14.84 18.10
CA TRP A 159 4.54 13.90 18.08
C TRP A 159 3.17 14.58 18.29
N ASP A 160 3.07 15.84 17.89
CA ASP A 160 1.89 16.70 18.06
C ASP A 160 1.05 16.82 16.77
N ARG A 161 1.56 16.31 15.65
CA ARG A 161 0.90 16.34 14.34
C ARG A 161 1.06 15.01 13.59
N PRO A 162 0.00 14.19 13.43
CA PRO A 162 0.10 12.90 12.75
C PRO A 162 0.72 12.99 11.35
N LEU A 163 1.65 12.07 11.06
CA LEU A 163 2.27 11.89 9.75
C LEU A 163 1.74 10.60 9.14
N ASN A 164 1.17 10.70 7.94
CA ASN A 164 0.66 9.55 7.18
C ASN A 164 1.39 9.46 5.84
N MET A 165 1.63 8.22 5.41
CA MET A 165 2.34 7.92 4.18
C MET A 165 1.45 7.07 3.29
N LEU A 166 1.45 7.38 2.00
CA LEU A 166 0.95 6.47 0.96
C LEU A 166 2.07 5.50 0.58
N ASN A 167 1.72 4.36 -0.02
CA ASN A 167 2.66 3.33 -0.47
C ASN A 167 3.68 2.89 0.61
N MET A 168 3.26 2.89 1.89
CA MET A 168 4.08 2.45 3.02
C MET A 168 5.45 3.15 3.11
N GLY A 169 5.52 4.42 2.66
CA GLY A 169 6.75 5.20 2.69
C GLY A 169 7.83 4.70 1.73
N GLY A 170 7.47 3.98 0.66
CA GLY A 170 8.42 3.32 -0.25
C GLY A 170 9.50 4.23 -0.85
N ASP A 171 9.24 5.54 -0.98
CA ASP A 171 10.23 6.52 -1.48
C ASP A 171 11.23 6.99 -0.41
N LEU A 172 11.07 6.56 0.86
CA LEU A 172 11.82 7.05 2.01
C LEU A 172 12.54 5.89 2.70
N ASP A 173 13.68 5.51 2.13
CA ASP A 173 14.44 4.36 2.58
C ASP A 173 15.47 4.77 3.64
N ILE A 174 14.92 5.18 4.79
CA ILE A 174 15.62 5.64 6.00
C ILE A 174 15.19 4.84 7.25
N GLY A 175 14.59 3.67 7.07
CA GLY A 175 14.10 2.81 8.15
C GLY A 175 12.71 3.19 8.69
N ILE A 176 12.04 4.18 8.09
CA ILE A 176 10.72 4.64 8.54
C ILE A 176 9.61 3.60 8.39
N LYS A 177 9.74 2.70 7.40
CA LYS A 177 8.77 1.63 7.13
C LYS A 177 8.52 0.72 8.33
N GLU A 178 9.53 0.52 9.18
CA GLU A 178 9.40 -0.26 10.42
C GLU A 178 8.48 0.41 11.46
N TYR A 179 8.11 1.67 11.27
CA TYR A 179 7.34 2.45 12.24
C TYR A 179 6.01 2.91 11.66
N LEU A 180 5.46 2.13 10.72
CA LEU A 180 4.19 2.41 10.06
C LEU A 180 3.10 1.45 10.50
N MET A 181 1.93 1.98 10.82
CA MET A 181 0.71 1.24 11.14
C MET A 181 -0.36 1.50 10.10
N SER A 182 -1.00 0.45 9.58
CA SER A 182 -2.03 0.61 8.56
C SER A 182 -3.26 1.35 9.12
N GLU A 183 -3.74 2.33 8.36
CA GLU A 183 -5.04 3.01 8.52
C GLU A 183 -5.93 2.76 7.28
N GLY A 184 -5.75 1.59 6.64
CA GLY A 184 -6.45 1.23 5.40
C GLY A 184 -5.75 1.82 4.17
N VAL A 185 -6.21 3.00 3.71
CA VAL A 185 -5.69 3.64 2.48
C VAL A 185 -4.32 4.31 2.67
N SER A 186 -3.89 4.50 3.91
CA SER A 186 -2.61 5.12 4.26
C SER A 186 -1.98 4.39 5.43
N SER A 187 -0.71 4.67 5.71
CA SER A 187 0.00 4.15 6.87
C SER A 187 0.49 5.29 7.76
N LYS A 188 0.10 5.25 9.03
CA LYS A 188 0.45 6.26 10.03
C LYS A 188 1.82 5.96 10.63
N PHE A 189 2.66 6.98 10.75
CA PHE A 189 3.91 6.92 11.49
C PHE A 189 3.64 6.89 13.00
N VAL A 190 4.03 5.79 13.64
CA VAL A 190 3.77 5.47 15.05
C VAL A 190 5.08 5.12 15.77
N PRO A 191 5.19 5.27 17.09
CA PRO A 191 6.42 4.98 17.82
C PRO A 191 6.60 3.47 18.11
N PHE A 192 5.96 2.60 17.33
CA PHE A 192 6.00 1.15 17.51
C PHE A 192 6.67 0.50 16.31
N LYS A 193 7.57 -0.44 16.58
CA LYS A 193 8.03 -1.32 15.51
C LYS A 193 6.87 -2.16 15.00
N ASN A 194 6.72 -2.19 13.69
CA ASN A 194 5.71 -2.91 12.98
C ASN A 194 6.28 -3.53 11.71
N ASN A 195 5.80 -4.71 11.35
CA ASN A 195 6.23 -5.43 10.17
C ASN A 195 5.09 -5.46 9.16
N ILE A 196 4.97 -4.37 8.41
CA ILE A 196 3.99 -4.25 7.34
C ILE A 196 4.55 -4.79 6.02
N SER A 197 3.74 -5.55 5.31
CA SER A 197 4.00 -6.04 3.95
C SER A 197 2.73 -5.95 3.11
N SER A 198 2.83 -6.26 1.82
CA SER A 198 1.64 -6.36 0.96
C SER A 198 0.69 -7.49 1.38
N LEU A 199 1.14 -8.44 2.20
CA LEU A 199 0.36 -9.62 2.63
C LEU A 199 -0.01 -9.60 4.12
N ASP A 200 0.61 -8.75 4.93
CA ASP A 200 0.34 -8.63 6.36
C ASP A 200 0.36 -7.14 6.75
N VAL A 201 -0.76 -6.67 7.28
CA VAL A 201 -0.91 -5.29 7.80
C VAL A 201 -0.18 -5.08 9.13
N GLY A 202 0.45 -6.12 9.67
CA GLY A 202 1.23 -6.08 10.89
C GLY A 202 0.34 -5.89 12.13
N LEU A 203 0.82 -5.08 13.06
CA LEU A 203 0.04 -4.47 14.14
C LEU A 203 -0.87 -3.39 13.56
N ALA A 204 -2.13 -3.41 13.97
CA ALA A 204 -3.12 -2.42 13.56
C ALA A 204 -4.00 -2.01 14.75
N ASP A 205 -4.47 -0.76 14.73
CA ASP A 205 -5.54 -0.31 15.63
C ASP A 205 -6.90 -0.69 15.00
N THR A 206 -7.46 -1.84 15.40
CA THR A 206 -8.69 -2.37 14.80
C THR A 206 -9.90 -1.46 14.99
N ASP A 207 -10.07 -0.82 16.14
CA ASP A 207 -11.17 0.13 16.37
C ASP A 207 -11.07 1.34 15.45
N ARG A 208 -9.85 1.89 15.30
CA ARG A 208 -9.62 3.01 14.38
C ARG A 208 -9.81 2.60 12.93
N LEU A 209 -9.31 1.42 12.55
CA LEU A 209 -9.52 0.88 11.21
C LEU A 209 -11.00 0.69 10.90
N TYR A 210 -11.75 0.15 11.84
CA TYR A 210 -13.18 -0.05 11.68
C TYR A 210 -13.89 1.29 11.47
N GLU A 211 -13.68 2.27 12.35
CA GLU A 211 -14.23 3.64 12.22
C GLU A 211 -13.88 4.25 10.86
N LEU A 212 -12.64 4.11 10.40
CA LEU A 212 -12.21 4.62 9.11
C LEU A 212 -12.96 3.96 7.95
N MET A 213 -12.99 2.63 7.90
CA MET A 213 -13.60 1.87 6.82
C MET A 213 -15.13 1.98 6.77
N THR A 214 -15.79 2.16 7.92
CA THR A 214 -17.26 2.19 8.02
C THR A 214 -17.85 3.59 8.06
N GLU A 215 -17.21 4.54 8.75
CA GLU A 215 -17.79 5.87 9.02
C GLU A 215 -17.09 7.01 8.28
N LYS A 216 -15.79 6.91 8.01
CA LYS A 216 -15.01 8.05 7.47
C LYS A 216 -14.75 7.95 5.97
N PHE A 217 -14.42 6.76 5.47
CA PHE A 217 -14.22 6.55 4.04
C PHE A 217 -15.57 6.46 3.34
N SER A 218 -15.70 7.20 2.23
CA SER A 218 -16.84 7.08 1.32
C SER A 218 -16.46 6.17 0.17
N TRP A 219 -17.36 5.24 -0.11
CA TRP A 219 -17.25 4.26 -1.20
C TRP A 219 -18.33 4.50 -2.27
N ASP A 220 -19.08 5.59 -2.13
CA ASP A 220 -20.27 5.87 -2.95
C ASP A 220 -19.91 5.96 -4.43
N ALA A 221 -18.75 6.54 -4.75
CA ALA A 221 -18.28 6.64 -6.12
C ALA A 221 -18.02 5.27 -6.77
N LEU A 222 -17.51 4.29 -6.01
CA LEU A 222 -17.24 2.94 -6.50
C LEU A 222 -18.51 2.10 -6.63
N ALA A 223 -19.47 2.28 -5.72
CA ALA A 223 -20.72 1.53 -5.67
C ALA A 223 -21.78 2.00 -6.70
N ARG A 224 -21.57 3.17 -7.31
CA ARG A 224 -22.46 3.77 -8.32
C ARG A 224 -22.50 2.95 -9.61
N ASP A 225 -23.69 2.83 -10.19
CA ASP A 225 -23.98 2.14 -11.45
C ASP A 225 -24.40 3.11 -12.57
N ASP A 226 -24.34 4.41 -12.31
CA ASP A 226 -24.75 5.49 -13.22
C ASP A 226 -23.58 6.10 -14.01
N TYR A 227 -22.42 5.43 -14.05
CA TYR A 227 -21.28 5.82 -14.87
C TYR A 227 -20.62 4.62 -15.56
N PHE A 228 -19.95 4.89 -16.66
CA PHE A 228 -19.16 3.90 -17.38
C PHE A 228 -17.81 3.71 -16.68
N ILE A 229 -17.56 2.49 -16.18
CA ILE A 229 -16.26 2.10 -15.63
C ILE A 229 -15.32 1.88 -16.82
N ASP A 230 -14.44 2.84 -17.06
CA ASP A 230 -13.46 2.75 -18.13
C ASP A 230 -12.21 1.93 -17.72
N TYR A 231 -11.29 1.75 -18.67
CA TYR A 231 -10.04 1.05 -18.41
C TYR A 231 -9.22 1.71 -17.30
N GLN A 232 -9.22 3.04 -17.19
CA GLN A 232 -8.45 3.75 -16.16
C GLN A 232 -9.05 3.49 -14.78
N ASN A 233 -10.38 3.41 -14.65
CA ASN A 233 -11.04 2.98 -13.43
C ASN A 233 -10.65 1.53 -13.08
N LEU A 234 -10.71 0.60 -14.04
CA LEU A 234 -10.32 -0.79 -13.82
C LEU A 234 -8.86 -0.90 -13.38
N TYR A 235 -7.94 -0.27 -14.12
CA TYR A 235 -6.52 -0.27 -13.81
C TYR A 235 -6.23 0.31 -12.42
N THR A 236 -6.86 1.45 -12.10
CA THR A 236 -6.63 2.12 -10.81
C THR A 236 -7.17 1.28 -9.65
N PHE A 237 -8.39 0.75 -9.74
CA PHE A 237 -9.07 0.13 -8.60
C PHE A 237 -8.88 -1.38 -8.47
N LEU A 238 -8.46 -2.05 -9.54
CA LEU A 238 -8.16 -3.49 -9.53
C LEU A 238 -6.66 -3.77 -9.56
N GLY A 239 -5.87 -2.94 -10.24
CA GLY A 239 -4.42 -3.10 -10.37
C GLY A 239 -3.61 -2.27 -9.36
N VAL A 240 -3.61 -0.94 -9.51
CA VAL A 240 -2.68 -0.04 -8.79
C VAL A 240 -3.04 0.14 -7.32
N MET A 241 -4.31 0.42 -7.04
CA MET A 241 -4.88 0.59 -5.71
C MET A 241 -6.01 -0.41 -5.55
N SER A 242 -5.66 -1.69 -5.42
CA SER A 242 -6.63 -2.77 -5.33
C SER A 242 -7.60 -2.55 -4.17
N GLN A 243 -8.86 -2.24 -4.49
CA GLN A 243 -9.88 -1.99 -3.48
C GLN A 243 -10.25 -3.29 -2.77
N ARG A 244 -10.33 -4.41 -3.50
CA ARG A 244 -10.50 -5.73 -2.88
C ARG A 244 -9.33 -6.05 -1.96
N GLY A 245 -8.10 -5.78 -2.39
CA GLY A 245 -6.91 -5.98 -1.56
C GLY A 245 -6.94 -5.19 -0.26
N LEU A 246 -7.42 -3.94 -0.31
CA LEU A 246 -7.65 -3.12 0.87
C LEU A 246 -8.65 -3.77 1.84
N PHE A 247 -9.86 -4.10 1.38
CA PHE A 247 -10.87 -4.72 2.25
C PHE A 247 -10.42 -6.06 2.83
N THR A 248 -9.82 -6.93 2.01
CA THR A 248 -9.30 -8.24 2.44
C THR A 248 -8.20 -8.09 3.48
N SER A 249 -7.28 -7.13 3.28
CA SER A 249 -6.25 -6.81 4.28
C SER A 249 -6.83 -6.34 5.61
N MET A 250 -7.91 -5.55 5.58
CA MET A 250 -8.61 -5.12 6.80
C MET A 250 -9.34 -6.29 7.47
N ALA A 251 -9.99 -7.15 6.68
CA ALA A 251 -10.63 -8.36 7.19
C ALA A 251 -9.62 -9.27 7.90
N HIS A 252 -8.42 -9.44 7.36
CA HIS A 252 -7.35 -10.19 8.03
C HIS A 252 -6.90 -9.54 9.34
N ALA A 253 -6.84 -8.20 9.39
CA ALA A 253 -6.51 -7.47 10.62
C ALA A 253 -7.49 -7.82 11.75
N PHE A 254 -8.79 -7.88 11.43
CA PHE A 254 -9.85 -8.25 12.37
C PHE A 254 -9.80 -9.74 12.73
N GLU A 255 -9.63 -10.63 11.75
CA GLU A 255 -9.47 -12.08 11.95
C GLU A 255 -8.32 -12.40 12.92
N LYS A 256 -7.16 -11.74 12.75
CA LYS A 256 -5.94 -11.94 13.55
C LYS A 256 -6.14 -11.66 15.04
N VAL A 257 -7.03 -10.73 15.40
CA VAL A 257 -7.35 -10.38 16.80
C VAL A 257 -8.63 -11.05 17.30
N GLY A 258 -9.28 -11.88 16.49
CA GLY A 258 -10.50 -12.61 16.85
C GLY A 258 -11.81 -11.85 16.65
N GLU A 259 -11.78 -10.70 15.98
CA GLU A 259 -12.95 -9.86 15.69
C GLU A 259 -13.69 -10.36 14.43
N MET A 260 -14.21 -11.60 14.48
CA MET A 260 -14.75 -12.30 13.30
C MET A 260 -15.94 -11.59 12.63
N ASP A 261 -16.83 -10.97 13.42
CA ASP A 261 -18.00 -10.26 12.87
C ASP A 261 -17.56 -9.06 12.01
N ARG A 262 -16.56 -8.30 12.48
CA ARG A 262 -15.99 -7.17 11.72
C ARG A 262 -15.25 -7.65 10.47
N ALA A 263 -14.58 -8.80 10.55
CA ALA A 263 -13.94 -9.41 9.38
C ALA A 263 -14.97 -9.76 8.29
N VAL A 264 -16.09 -10.39 8.67
CA VAL A 264 -17.19 -10.70 7.73
C VAL A 264 -17.79 -9.43 7.15
N GLU A 265 -18.02 -8.40 7.97
CA GLU A 265 -18.56 -7.11 7.50
C GLU A 265 -17.65 -6.46 6.45
N MET A 266 -16.32 -6.53 6.61
CA MET A 266 -15.39 -5.98 5.61
C MET A 266 -15.49 -6.71 4.27
N LEU A 267 -15.62 -8.04 4.29
CA LEU A 267 -15.78 -8.83 3.06
C LEU A 267 -17.14 -8.54 2.39
N ASP A 268 -18.21 -8.45 3.17
CA ASP A 268 -19.55 -8.14 2.67
C ASP A 268 -19.57 -6.74 2.03
N LYS A 269 -19.00 -5.75 2.73
CA LYS A 269 -18.89 -4.38 2.23
C LYS A 269 -18.07 -4.30 0.96
N CYS A 270 -16.98 -5.07 0.86
CA CYS A 270 -16.19 -5.18 -0.37
C CYS A 270 -17.04 -5.65 -1.55
N GLN A 271 -17.86 -6.68 -1.36
CA GLN A 271 -18.75 -7.21 -2.40
C GLN A 271 -19.80 -6.17 -2.83
N GLU A 272 -20.37 -5.44 -1.88
CA GLU A 272 -21.33 -4.36 -2.17
C GLU A 272 -20.68 -3.21 -2.97
N VAL A 273 -19.53 -2.72 -2.49
CA VAL A 273 -18.81 -1.59 -3.08
C VAL A 273 -18.28 -1.92 -4.48
N MET A 274 -17.77 -3.15 -4.67
CA MET A 274 -17.13 -3.58 -5.91
C MET A 274 -18.07 -4.38 -6.83
N LYS A 275 -19.39 -4.35 -6.60
CA LYS A 275 -20.38 -5.15 -7.36
C LYS A 275 -20.35 -4.91 -8.87
N ASN A 276 -19.98 -3.69 -9.29
CA ASN A 276 -19.94 -3.29 -10.70
C ASN A 276 -18.58 -3.58 -11.36
N TYR A 277 -17.59 -4.02 -10.58
CA TYR A 277 -16.25 -4.36 -11.06
C TYR A 277 -16.15 -5.86 -11.29
N PRO A 278 -15.50 -6.32 -12.38
CA PRO A 278 -15.37 -7.74 -12.67
C PRO A 278 -14.62 -8.46 -11.55
N LEU A 279 -15.01 -9.70 -11.27
CA LEU A 279 -14.30 -10.58 -10.33
C LEU A 279 -13.00 -11.11 -10.96
N GLU A 280 -13.00 -11.33 -12.27
CA GLU A 280 -11.92 -11.93 -13.04
C GLU A 280 -11.25 -10.86 -13.93
N THR A 281 -9.92 -10.81 -13.98
CA THR A 281 -9.17 -9.74 -14.67
C THR A 281 -7.95 -10.19 -15.46
N VAL A 282 -7.83 -11.48 -15.77
CA VAL A 282 -6.81 -12.04 -16.67
C VAL A 282 -6.80 -11.28 -18.00
N CYS A 283 -7.97 -10.99 -18.56
CA CYS A 283 -8.08 -10.22 -19.81
C CYS A 283 -7.57 -8.77 -19.75
N LEU A 284 -7.39 -8.23 -18.55
CA LEU A 284 -6.89 -6.87 -18.34
C LEU A 284 -5.40 -6.83 -17.98
N GLY A 285 -4.78 -7.97 -17.69
CA GLY A 285 -3.38 -8.07 -17.27
C GLY A 285 -3.11 -7.67 -15.82
N PHE A 286 -4.14 -7.64 -14.96
CA PHE A 286 -4.04 -7.26 -13.52
C PHE A 286 -4.38 -8.42 -12.58
N SER A 287 -3.73 -9.57 -12.78
CA SER A 287 -4.09 -10.85 -12.16
C SER A 287 -4.05 -10.91 -10.62
N SER A 288 -3.47 -9.92 -9.95
CA SER A 288 -3.51 -9.83 -8.49
C SER A 288 -4.95 -9.77 -7.95
N ASN A 289 -5.89 -9.21 -8.70
CA ASN A 289 -7.30 -9.13 -8.28
C ASN A 289 -7.94 -10.53 -8.16
N ASP A 290 -7.70 -11.43 -9.11
CA ASP A 290 -8.26 -12.78 -9.14
C ASP A 290 -7.81 -13.58 -7.92
N TYR A 291 -6.52 -13.48 -7.56
CA TYR A 291 -5.97 -14.07 -6.35
C TYR A 291 -6.69 -13.56 -5.09
N ILE A 292 -6.94 -12.24 -5.01
CA ILE A 292 -7.64 -11.64 -3.86
C ILE A 292 -9.07 -12.17 -3.76
N VAL A 293 -9.76 -12.38 -4.88
CA VAL A 293 -11.13 -12.93 -4.86
C VAL A 293 -11.11 -14.39 -4.37
N VAL A 294 -10.10 -15.18 -4.75
CA VAL A 294 -9.88 -16.52 -4.18
C VAL A 294 -9.62 -16.46 -2.68
N GLU A 295 -8.80 -15.52 -2.20
CA GLU A 295 -8.57 -15.33 -0.76
C GLU A 295 -9.87 -14.96 -0.03
N MET A 296 -10.71 -14.08 -0.60
CA MET A 296 -12.02 -13.75 -0.03
C MET A 296 -12.92 -15.00 0.11
N VAL A 297 -12.90 -15.91 -0.86
CA VAL A 297 -13.61 -17.20 -0.76
C VAL A 297 -13.08 -18.01 0.43
N SER A 298 -11.76 -18.14 0.55
CA SER A 298 -11.12 -18.85 1.67
C SER A 298 -11.51 -18.23 3.02
N MET A 299 -11.43 -16.90 3.12
CA MET A 299 -11.81 -16.16 4.32
C MET A 299 -13.27 -16.38 4.70
N TYR A 300 -14.22 -16.32 3.76
CA TYR A 300 -15.62 -16.61 4.07
C TYR A 300 -15.79 -18.01 4.66
N TYR A 301 -15.09 -19.03 4.16
CA TYR A 301 -15.11 -20.36 4.78
C TYR A 301 -14.51 -20.34 6.20
N ARG A 302 -13.34 -19.72 6.41
CA ARG A 302 -12.70 -19.62 7.73
C ARG A 302 -13.55 -18.86 8.75
N LEU A 303 -14.31 -17.87 8.30
CA LEU A 303 -15.21 -17.04 9.10
C LEU A 303 -16.60 -17.67 9.29
N GLY A 304 -16.80 -18.93 8.88
CA GLY A 304 -18.05 -19.66 9.10
C GLY A 304 -19.21 -19.20 8.21
N GLN A 305 -18.91 -18.65 7.02
CA GLN A 305 -19.88 -18.16 6.03
C GLN A 305 -19.86 -19.01 4.72
N PRO A 306 -20.12 -20.33 4.80
CA PRO A 306 -19.95 -21.24 3.66
C PRO A 306 -20.86 -20.92 2.47
N GLU A 307 -22.08 -20.44 2.70
CA GLU A 307 -23.00 -20.06 1.61
C GLU A 307 -22.48 -18.87 0.80
N LYS A 308 -21.91 -17.86 1.49
CA LYS A 308 -21.28 -16.69 0.85
C LYS A 308 -20.03 -17.09 0.09
N ALA A 309 -19.18 -17.92 0.70
CA ALA A 309 -17.99 -18.48 0.07
C ALA A 309 -18.34 -19.23 -1.23
N ARG A 310 -19.32 -20.12 -1.15
CA ARG A 310 -19.81 -20.91 -2.29
C ARG A 310 -20.34 -20.04 -3.42
N ASN A 311 -21.12 -19.01 -3.11
CA ASN A 311 -21.67 -18.09 -4.11
C ASN A 311 -20.55 -17.33 -4.83
N LEU A 312 -19.63 -16.72 -4.09
CA LEU A 312 -18.49 -16.01 -4.66
C LEU A 312 -17.60 -16.94 -5.52
N ALA A 313 -17.34 -18.16 -5.03
CA ALA A 313 -16.57 -19.16 -5.76
C ALA A 313 -17.23 -19.54 -7.09
N VAL A 314 -18.54 -19.78 -7.11
CA VAL A 314 -19.26 -20.12 -8.35
C VAL A 314 -19.19 -18.96 -9.35
N ASN A 315 -19.36 -17.71 -8.89
CA ASN A 315 -19.32 -16.56 -9.78
C ASN A 315 -17.92 -16.35 -10.39
N LEU A 316 -16.87 -16.41 -9.57
CA LEU A 316 -15.49 -16.33 -10.06
C LEU A 316 -15.17 -17.49 -11.02
N PHE A 317 -15.54 -18.73 -10.65
CA PHE A 317 -15.32 -19.90 -11.49
C PHE A 317 -15.99 -19.79 -12.86
N ASN A 318 -17.22 -19.31 -12.92
CA ASN A 318 -17.94 -19.15 -14.18
C ASN A 318 -17.21 -18.16 -15.11
N SER A 319 -16.75 -17.02 -14.56
CA SER A 319 -15.97 -16.04 -15.33
C SER A 319 -14.63 -16.62 -15.79
N LEU A 320 -13.88 -17.29 -14.91
CA LEU A 320 -12.61 -17.94 -15.26
C LEU A 320 -12.79 -19.02 -16.33
N LEU A 321 -13.86 -19.82 -16.24
CA LEU A 321 -14.13 -20.88 -17.22
C LEU A 321 -14.51 -20.32 -18.60
N GLU A 322 -15.23 -19.19 -18.63
CA GLU A 322 -15.53 -18.46 -19.86
C GLU A 322 -14.26 -17.88 -20.49
N SER A 323 -13.42 -17.19 -19.70
CA SER A 323 -12.14 -16.67 -20.15
C SER A 323 -11.19 -17.78 -20.60
N ALA A 324 -11.09 -18.89 -19.86
CA ALA A 324 -10.32 -20.06 -20.26
C ALA A 324 -10.82 -20.65 -21.59
N ARG A 325 -12.13 -20.76 -21.79
CA ARG A 325 -12.68 -21.24 -23.07
C ARG A 325 -12.28 -20.33 -24.22
N PHE A 326 -12.38 -19.02 -24.04
CA PHE A 326 -11.97 -18.04 -25.03
C PHE A 326 -10.49 -18.18 -25.38
N TYR A 327 -9.60 -18.19 -24.38
CA TYR A 327 -8.16 -18.30 -24.63
C TYR A 327 -7.75 -19.65 -25.23
N LEU A 328 -8.49 -20.72 -24.92
CA LEU A 328 -8.27 -22.03 -25.52
C LEU A 328 -8.59 -22.05 -27.02
N GLU A 329 -9.58 -21.29 -27.49
CA GLU A 329 -9.87 -21.13 -28.93
C GLU A 329 -8.72 -20.43 -29.67
N PHE A 330 -7.96 -19.58 -28.97
CA PHE A 330 -6.81 -18.82 -29.49
C PHE A 330 -5.48 -19.26 -28.86
N TYR A 331 -5.37 -20.54 -28.47
CA TYR A 331 -4.28 -21.03 -27.63
C TYR A 331 -2.87 -20.72 -28.15
N GLU A 332 -2.66 -20.74 -29.48
CA GLU A 332 -1.38 -20.40 -30.10
C GLU A 332 -0.87 -19.00 -29.73
N PHE A 333 -1.78 -18.06 -29.43
CA PHE A 333 -1.46 -16.67 -29.10
C PHE A 333 -1.74 -16.30 -27.64
N ALA A 334 -2.49 -17.13 -26.91
CA ALA A 334 -2.99 -16.82 -25.56
C ALA A 334 -2.76 -17.97 -24.57
N GLN A 335 -1.68 -18.73 -24.77
CA GLN A 335 -1.30 -19.83 -23.89
C GLN A 335 -1.13 -19.35 -22.44
N ASP A 336 -0.44 -18.22 -22.23
CA ASP A 336 -0.15 -17.70 -20.89
C ASP A 336 -1.45 -17.32 -20.16
N GLU A 337 -2.39 -16.66 -20.83
CA GLU A 337 -3.69 -16.29 -20.26
C GLU A 337 -4.56 -17.53 -19.97
N PHE A 338 -4.55 -18.54 -20.85
CA PHE A 338 -5.23 -19.81 -20.60
C PHE A 338 -4.67 -20.52 -19.36
N GLU A 339 -3.35 -20.65 -19.28
CA GLU A 339 -2.67 -21.29 -18.16
C GLU A 339 -2.94 -20.53 -16.86
N LEU A 340 -2.96 -19.20 -16.90
CA LEU A 340 -3.28 -18.36 -15.75
C LEU A 340 -4.74 -18.54 -15.27
N CYS A 341 -5.71 -18.61 -16.20
CA CYS A 341 -7.08 -18.97 -15.84
C CYS A 341 -7.13 -20.33 -15.14
N GLY A 342 -6.42 -21.32 -15.69
CA GLY A 342 -6.30 -22.65 -15.10
C GLY A 342 -5.70 -22.63 -13.69
N GLN A 343 -4.64 -21.86 -13.47
CA GLN A 343 -4.01 -21.70 -12.15
C GLN A 343 -5.02 -21.17 -11.11
N TYR A 344 -5.78 -20.13 -11.44
CA TYR A 344 -6.80 -19.60 -10.53
C TYR A 344 -7.97 -20.57 -10.30
N ILE A 345 -8.37 -21.34 -11.32
CA ILE A 345 -9.36 -22.40 -11.16
C ILE A 345 -8.85 -23.46 -10.18
N TYR A 346 -7.58 -23.87 -10.26
CA TYR A 346 -7.00 -24.83 -9.32
C TYR A 346 -6.88 -24.26 -7.90
N PHE A 347 -6.44 -23.01 -7.74
CA PHE A 347 -6.40 -22.35 -6.43
C PHE A 347 -7.79 -22.26 -5.80
N LEU A 348 -8.78 -21.82 -6.58
CA LEU A 348 -10.17 -21.75 -6.12
C LEU A 348 -10.70 -23.15 -5.74
N GLN A 349 -10.39 -24.17 -6.54
CA GLN A 349 -10.77 -25.55 -6.24
C GLN A 349 -10.21 -26.01 -4.89
N ASP A 350 -8.94 -25.70 -4.62
CA ASP A 350 -8.29 -26.09 -3.38
C ASP A 350 -8.87 -25.36 -2.16
N GLU A 351 -9.07 -24.04 -2.25
CA GLU A 351 -9.68 -23.27 -1.17
C GLU A 351 -11.12 -23.72 -0.86
N VAL A 352 -11.91 -24.02 -1.89
CA VAL A 352 -13.26 -24.59 -1.72
C VAL A 352 -13.21 -25.97 -1.05
N ARG A 353 -12.23 -26.81 -1.40
CA ARG A 353 -12.02 -28.12 -0.77
C ARG A 353 -11.61 -27.98 0.70
N ASN A 354 -10.66 -27.09 0.98
CA ASN A 354 -10.16 -26.79 2.33
C ASN A 354 -11.27 -26.19 3.21
N GLY A 355 -12.18 -25.42 2.61
CA GLY A 355 -13.41 -24.92 3.24
C GLY A 355 -14.48 -25.99 3.54
N GLY A 356 -14.27 -27.24 3.11
CA GLY A 356 -15.16 -28.36 3.38
C GLY A 356 -16.24 -28.63 2.32
N ASP A 357 -16.25 -27.90 1.20
CA ASP A 357 -17.23 -28.08 0.11
C ASP A 357 -16.66 -28.97 -1.00
N ALA A 358 -16.44 -30.24 -0.66
CA ALA A 358 -15.86 -31.24 -1.58
C ALA A 358 -16.69 -31.42 -2.86
N ASP A 359 -18.01 -31.25 -2.78
CA ASP A 359 -18.91 -31.38 -3.93
C ASP A 359 -18.71 -30.24 -4.93
N LEU A 360 -18.59 -28.99 -4.47
CA LEU A 360 -18.26 -27.88 -5.38
C LEU A 360 -16.84 -28.01 -5.94
N ALA A 361 -15.86 -28.35 -5.10
CA ALA A 361 -14.47 -28.54 -5.55
C ALA A 361 -14.37 -29.60 -6.66
N LYS A 362 -15.11 -30.71 -6.53
CA LYS A 362 -15.17 -31.74 -7.57
C LYS A 362 -15.82 -31.22 -8.85
N LYS A 363 -16.91 -30.44 -8.73
CA LYS A 363 -17.58 -29.84 -9.91
C LYS A 363 -16.66 -28.89 -10.66
N ILE A 364 -15.94 -28.01 -9.96
CA ILE A 364 -14.97 -27.07 -10.53
C ILE A 364 -13.92 -27.84 -11.36
N GLY A 365 -13.27 -28.85 -10.76
CA GLY A 365 -12.25 -29.66 -11.43
C GLY A 365 -12.79 -30.38 -12.67
N ASN A 366 -13.89 -31.11 -12.51
CA ASN A 366 -14.51 -31.87 -13.61
C ASN A 366 -14.92 -30.96 -14.79
N SER A 367 -15.43 -29.75 -14.51
CA SER A 367 -15.85 -28.81 -15.55
C SER A 367 -14.66 -28.22 -16.31
N PHE A 368 -13.52 -28.00 -15.65
CA PHE A 368 -12.31 -27.53 -16.31
C PHE A 368 -11.62 -28.65 -17.12
N GLU A 369 -11.55 -29.86 -16.58
CA GLU A 369 -11.08 -31.05 -17.31
C GLU A 369 -11.90 -31.29 -18.58
N ALA A 370 -13.23 -31.22 -18.48
CA ALA A 370 -14.12 -31.38 -19.63
C ALA A 370 -13.88 -30.31 -20.72
N LEU A 371 -13.50 -29.08 -20.35
CA LEU A 371 -13.14 -28.04 -21.32
C LEU A 371 -11.87 -28.43 -22.11
N ILE A 372 -10.85 -28.92 -21.41
CA ILE A 372 -9.58 -29.37 -22.02
C ILE A 372 -9.80 -30.60 -22.91
N ASP A 373 -10.60 -31.57 -22.46
CA ASP A 373 -10.90 -32.79 -23.20
C ASP A 373 -11.63 -32.51 -24.51
N ILE A 374 -12.57 -31.55 -24.52
CA ILE A 374 -13.27 -31.13 -25.75
C ILE A 374 -12.29 -30.54 -26.77
N ALA A 375 -11.35 -29.70 -26.32
CA ALA A 375 -10.38 -29.06 -27.21
C ALA A 375 -9.35 -30.08 -27.77
N THR A 376 -8.85 -30.97 -26.92
CA THR A 376 -7.84 -31.97 -27.31
C THR A 376 -8.45 -33.15 -28.10
N GLY A 377 -9.68 -33.55 -27.78
CA GLY A 377 -10.43 -34.59 -28.51
C GLY A 377 -10.96 -34.12 -29.87
N GLY A 378 -11.24 -32.81 -30.03
CA GLY A 378 -11.61 -32.20 -31.30
C GLY A 378 -10.45 -32.14 -32.32
N ALA A 379 -9.23 -31.90 -31.85
CA ALA A 379 -8.02 -31.85 -32.69
C ALA A 379 -7.67 -33.21 -33.32
N ALA A 380 -7.98 -34.33 -32.64
CA ALA A 380 -7.76 -35.67 -33.18
C ALA A 380 -8.75 -36.06 -34.30
N ALA A 381 -9.88 -35.35 -34.43
CA ALA A 381 -10.91 -35.66 -35.44
C ALA A 381 -10.72 -34.88 -36.76
N SER A 382 -9.95 -33.79 -36.78
CA SER A 382 -9.71 -32.97 -37.97
C SER A 382 -8.57 -33.45 -38.88
N ASP A 383 -7.68 -34.32 -38.39
CA ASP A 383 -6.59 -34.91 -39.20
C ASP A 383 -6.99 -36.18 -39.97
N GLY A 384 -8.28 -36.57 -39.90
CA GLY A 384 -8.79 -37.83 -40.46
C GLY A 384 -9.50 -37.73 -41.82
N SER A 385 -9.56 -36.57 -42.46
CA SER A 385 -10.35 -36.39 -43.69
C SER A 385 -9.62 -35.66 -44.83
N GLU A 386 -8.45 -36.13 -45.21
CA GLU A 386 -7.98 -36.00 -46.59
C GLU A 386 -7.34 -37.32 -47.04
N SER A 387 -8.12 -38.11 -47.77
CA SER A 387 -7.65 -39.24 -48.58
C SER A 387 -8.27 -39.19 -49.97
#